data_AF-A0A351VDW1-F1
#
_entry.id   AF-A0A351VDW1-F1
#
_cell.length_a   1.000
_cell.length_b   1.000
_cell.length_c   1.000
_cell.angle_alpha   90.00
_cell.angle_beta   90.00
_cell.angle_gamma   90.00
#
_symmetry.space_group_name_H-M   'P 1'
#
loop_
_entity.id
_entity.type
_entity.pdbx_description
1 polymer ?
#
loop_
_entity_poly.entity_id
_entity_poly.type
_entity_poly.pdbx_seq_one_letter_code
_entity_poly.pdbx_strand_id
1 'polypeptide(L)'
;QIAVEMFEKSEAGYYNMILMDIQMPVLDGYGAAKKIRSSSHPEAKTIPIAAMTANAFAEDVHKAMASGMNAHMAKPVNMDILKSTVFKLI
;
A
#
# COMPACT_ATOMS: atom_id res chain seq x y z
N GLN A 1 7.66 -1.24 -10.09
CA GLN A 1 8.63 -0.16 -9.79
C GLN A 1 8.03 1.23 -9.99
N ILE A 2 7.20 1.44 -11.02
CA ILE A 2 6.54 2.72 -11.31
C ILE A 2 5.94 3.40 -10.07
N ALA A 3 5.15 2.69 -9.24
CA ALA A 3 4.53 3.27 -8.03
C ALA A 3 5.55 3.81 -7.00
N VAL A 4 6.68 3.11 -6.82
CA VAL A 4 7.75 3.55 -5.90
C VAL A 4 8.39 4.83 -6.42
N GLU A 5 8.74 4.85 -7.71
CA GLU A 5 9.35 6.02 -8.34
C GLU A 5 8.41 7.23 -8.35
N MET A 6 7.11 7.00 -8.60
CA MET A 6 6.11 8.07 -8.59
C MET A 6 5.94 8.69 -7.20
N PHE A 7 5.97 7.86 -6.15
CA PHE A 7 5.91 8.34 -4.77
C PHE A 7 7.22 9.04 -4.34
N GLU A 8 8.38 8.50 -4.70
CA GLU A 8 9.67 9.12 -4.35
C GLU A 8 9.86 10.49 -5.00
N LYS A 9 9.31 10.68 -6.21
CA LYS A 9 9.40 11.95 -6.95
C LYS A 9 8.28 12.93 -6.63
N SER A 10 7.25 12.52 -5.89
CA SER A 10 6.17 13.44 -5.50
C SER A 10 6.62 14.38 -4.38
N GLU A 11 5.92 15.50 -4.26
CA GLU A 11 6.03 16.36 -3.10
C GLU A 11 5.21 15.79 -1.93
N ALA A 12 5.58 16.17 -0.71
CA ALA A 12 4.82 15.80 0.47
C ALA A 12 3.38 16.34 0.37
N GLY A 13 2.40 15.52 0.72
CA GLY A 13 0.97 15.84 0.63
C GLY A 13 0.36 15.63 -0.75
N TYR A 14 1.13 15.21 -1.77
CA TYR A 14 0.60 14.94 -3.10
C TYR A 14 -0.35 13.72 -3.12
N TYR A 15 -0.01 12.68 -2.36
CA TYR A 15 -0.86 11.50 -2.19
C TYR A 15 -1.34 11.43 -0.75
N ASN A 16 -2.62 11.10 -0.55
CA ASN A 16 -3.15 10.84 0.79
C ASN A 16 -3.09 9.35 1.16
N MET A 17 -2.98 8.47 0.17
CA MET A 17 -2.96 7.01 0.36
C MET A 17 -2.46 6.30 -0.89
N ILE A 18 -1.89 5.11 -0.71
CA ILE A 18 -1.46 4.22 -1.80
C ILE A 18 -2.29 2.93 -1.76
N LEU A 19 -2.96 2.60 -2.86
CA LEU A 19 -3.54 1.28 -3.07
C LEU A 19 -2.50 0.42 -3.81
N MET A 20 -1.97 -0.59 -3.15
CA MET A 20 -0.83 -1.38 -3.65
C MET A 20 -1.27 -2.80 -4.00
N ASP A 21 -1.17 -3.17 -5.27
CA ASP A 21 -1.32 -4.57 -5.68
C ASP A 21 -0.23 -5.44 -5.07
N ILE A 22 -0.60 -6.56 -4.44
CA ILE A 22 0.35 -7.55 -3.93
C ILE A 22 1.00 -8.32 -5.07
N GLN A 23 0.22 -8.78 -6.06
CA GLN A 23 0.69 -9.66 -7.11
C GLN A 23 1.09 -8.84 -8.34
N MET A 24 2.36 -8.48 -8.41
CA MET A 24 2.94 -7.75 -9.55
C MET A 24 4.17 -8.51 -10.09
N PRO A 25 4.41 -8.46 -11.41
CA PRO A 25 5.63 -9.01 -11.98
C PRO A 25 6.87 -8.22 -11.52
N VAL A 26 8.01 -8.90 -11.45
CA VAL A 26 9.34 -8.35 -11.10
C VAL A 26 9.51 -7.93 -9.63
N LEU A 27 8.65 -7.05 -9.11
CA LEU A 27 8.64 -6.62 -7.71
C LEU A 27 7.21 -6.67 -7.19
N ASP A 28 6.97 -7.53 -6.22
CA ASP A 28 5.67 -7.67 -5.58
C ASP A 28 5.31 -6.45 -4.71
N GLY A 29 4.04 -6.35 -4.33
CA GLY A 29 3.55 -5.24 -3.50
C GLY A 29 4.25 -5.18 -2.14
N TYR A 30 4.61 -6.33 -1.56
CA TYR A 30 5.35 -6.38 -0.30
C TYR A 30 6.71 -5.71 -0.41
N GLY A 31 7.48 -6.03 -1.44
CA GLY A 31 8.77 -5.41 -1.72
C GLY A 31 8.64 -3.94 -2.09
N ALA A 32 7.60 -3.56 -2.85
CA ALA A 32 7.31 -2.17 -3.16
C ALA A 32 7.01 -1.34 -1.89
N ALA A 33 6.18 -1.85 -0.98
CA ALA A 33 5.89 -1.21 0.30
C ALA A 33 7.15 -1.06 1.16
N LYS A 34 7.99 -2.10 1.24
CA LYS A 34 9.28 -2.01 1.94
C LYS A 34 10.15 -0.91 1.37
N LYS A 35 10.27 -0.81 0.04
CA LYS A 35 11.03 0.26 -0.63
C LYS A 35 10.50 1.65 -0.30
N ILE A 36 9.18 1.84 -0.40
CA ILE A 36 8.52 3.10 -0.01
C ILE A 36 8.85 3.44 1.43
N ARG A 37 8.74 2.49 2.36
CA ARG A 37 9.01 2.70 3.79
C ARG A 37 10.46 3.02 4.09
N SER A 38 11.40 2.64 3.22
CA SER A 38 12.84 2.91 3.36
C SER A 38 13.35 4.05 2.47
N SER A 39 12.47 4.73 1.72
CA SER A 39 12.88 5.86 0.88
C SER A 39 13.12 7.13 1.72
N SER A 40 13.74 8.13 1.10
CA SER A 40 13.98 9.44 1.71
C SER A 40 12.78 10.39 1.63
N HIS A 41 11.64 9.95 1.11
CA HIS A 41 10.45 10.80 1.03
C HIS A 41 9.96 11.16 2.44
N PRO A 42 9.58 12.42 2.74
CA PRO A 42 9.18 12.83 4.09
C PRO A 42 8.02 12.00 4.67
N GLU A 43 7.10 11.56 3.81
CA GLU A 43 5.93 10.75 4.20
C GLU A 43 6.18 9.24 4.07
N ALA A 44 7.40 8.80 3.77
CA ALA A 44 7.74 7.39 3.58
C ALA A 44 7.25 6.49 4.72
N LYS A 45 7.32 6.98 5.97
CA LYS A 45 6.90 6.23 7.17
C LYS A 45 5.41 6.34 7.49
N THR A 46 4.73 7.37 7.00
CA THR A 46 3.40 7.76 7.46
C THR A 46 2.31 7.58 6.42
N ILE A 47 2.63 7.63 5.12
CA ILE A 47 1.65 7.48 4.05
C ILE A 47 0.89 6.15 4.22
N PRO A 48 -0.45 6.14 4.31
CA PRO A 48 -1.22 4.90 4.38
C PRO A 48 -1.05 4.07 3.11
N ILE A 49 -0.69 2.79 3.25
CA ILE A 49 -0.62 1.84 2.15
C ILE A 49 -1.64 0.73 2.42
N ALA A 50 -2.62 0.55 1.53
CA ALA A 50 -3.51 -0.60 1.58
C ALA A 50 -3.10 -1.65 0.54
N ALA A 51 -2.89 -2.87 1.02
CA ALA A 51 -2.63 -4.02 0.18
C ALA A 51 -3.91 -4.40 -0.58
N MET A 52 -3.79 -4.69 -1.88
CA MET A 52 -4.84 -5.16 -2.75
C MET A 52 -4.51 -6.59 -3.16
N THR A 53 -5.24 -7.57 -2.65
CA THR A 53 -4.99 -9.00 -2.92
C THR A 53 -6.11 -9.64 -3.72
N ALA A 54 -5.84 -10.74 -4.42
CA ALA A 54 -6.91 -11.63 -4.89
C ALA A 54 -7.40 -12.60 -3.80
N ASN A 55 -6.55 -12.90 -2.80
CA ASN A 55 -6.81 -13.89 -1.76
C ASN A 55 -6.62 -13.28 -0.36
N ALA A 56 -7.67 -13.31 0.47
CA ALA A 56 -7.65 -12.70 1.81
C ALA A 56 -7.25 -13.69 2.93
N PHE A 57 -6.23 -14.51 2.68
CA PHE A 57 -5.73 -15.42 3.72
C PHE A 57 -5.00 -14.66 4.82
N ALA A 58 -5.09 -15.15 6.06
CA ALA A 58 -4.45 -14.52 7.22
C ALA A 58 -2.93 -14.34 7.06
N GLU A 59 -2.28 -15.24 6.33
CA GLU A 59 -0.84 -15.15 6.04
C GLU A 59 -0.48 -13.94 5.17
N ASP A 60 -1.34 -13.59 4.19
CA ASP A 60 -1.13 -12.41 3.33
C ASP A 60 -1.30 -11.11 4.13
N VAL A 61 -2.24 -11.10 5.08
CA VAL A 61 -2.41 -9.98 6.02
C VAL A 61 -1.15 -9.80 6.86
N HIS A 62 -0.60 -10.88 7.42
CA HIS A 62 0.63 -10.80 8.22
C HIS A 62 1.82 -10.29 7.40
N LYS A 63 1.98 -10.78 6.17
CA LYS A 63 3.05 -10.32 5.25
C LYS A 63 2.89 -8.85 4.88
N ALA A 64 1.66 -8.39 4.63
CA ALA A 64 1.36 -6.99 4.34
C ALA A 64 1.70 -6.07 5.53
N MET A 65 1.29 -6.44 6.74
CA MET A 65 1.62 -5.67 7.93
C MET A 65 3.15 -5.64 8.17
N ALA A 66 3.83 -6.77 8.00
CA ALA A 66 5.29 -6.87 8.13
C ALA A 66 6.07 -6.10 7.05
N SER A 67 5.46 -5.80 5.89
CA SER A 67 6.05 -4.92 4.88
C SER A 67 5.77 -3.43 5.12
N GLY A 68 5.03 -3.10 6.18
CA GLY A 68 4.69 -1.73 6.57
C GLY A 68 3.40 -1.20 5.94
N MET A 69 2.54 -2.07 5.42
CA MET A 69 1.19 -1.69 4.98
C MET A 69 0.25 -1.53 6.18
N ASN A 70 -0.80 -0.73 6.00
CA ASN A 70 -1.73 -0.31 7.06
C ASN A 70 -3.07 -1.05 7.00
N ALA A 71 -3.45 -1.50 5.81
CA ALA A 71 -4.70 -2.18 5.57
C ALA A 71 -4.55 -3.21 4.46
N HIS A 72 -5.56 -4.05 4.33
CA HIS A 72 -5.59 -5.11 3.35
C HIS A 72 -7.02 -5.27 2.82
N MET A 73 -7.17 -5.29 1.50
CA MET A 73 -8.45 -5.32 0.80
C MET A 73 -8.42 -6.39 -0.30
N ALA A 74 -9.50 -7.15 -0.40
CA ALA A 74 -9.67 -8.14 -1.46
C ALA A 74 -10.12 -7.49 -2.77
N LYS A 75 -9.70 -8.07 -3.89
CA LYS A 75 -10.19 -7.80 -5.24
C LYS A 75 -11.30 -8.80 -5.59
N PRO A 76 -12.34 -8.41 -6.36
CA PRO A 76 -12.60 -7.05 -6.85
C PRO A 76 -12.90 -6.08 -5.71
N VAL A 77 -12.52 -4.81 -5.88
CA VAL A 77 -12.61 -3.80 -4.83
C VAL A 77 -14.06 -3.54 -4.46
N ASN A 78 -14.42 -3.79 -3.21
CA ASN A 78 -15.70 -3.35 -2.67
C ASN A 78 -15.62 -1.88 -2.27
N MET A 79 -16.43 -1.03 -2.89
CA MET A 79 -16.41 0.42 -2.68
C MET A 79 -16.80 0.84 -1.26
N ASP A 80 -17.64 0.08 -0.57
CA ASP A 80 -18.02 0.38 0.81
C ASP A 80 -16.87 0.07 1.77
N ILE A 81 -16.15 -1.03 1.55
CA ILE A 81 -14.93 -1.37 2.29
C ILE A 81 -13.84 -0.33 2.02
N LEU A 82 -13.67 0.09 0.77
CA LEU A 82 -12.71 1.13 0.40
C LEU A 82 -13.01 2.44 1.12
N LYS A 83 -14.26 2.92 1.06
CA LYS A 83 -14.68 4.14 1.76
C LYS A 83 -14.40 4.06 3.26
N SER A 84 -14.81 2.97 3.89
CA SER A 84 -14.57 2.72 5.33
C SER A 84 -13.08 2.74 5.67
N THR A 85 -12.25 2.14 4.82
CA THR A 85 -10.79 2.09 5.03
C THR A 85 -10.16 3.47 4.86
N VAL A 86 -10.58 4.24 3.85
CA VAL A 86 -10.12 5.61 3.62
C VAL A 86 -10.47 6.49 4.84
N PHE A 87 -11.72 6.47 5.31
CA PHE A 87 -12.15 7.22 6.50
C PHE A 87 -11.43 6.82 7.79
N LYS A 88 -10.87 5.61 7.86
CA LYS A 88 -10.13 5.13 9.03
C LYS A 88 -8.67 5.56 9.03
N LEU A 89 -8.09 5.82 7.85
CA LEU A 89 -6.65 6.00 7.66
C LEU A 89 -6.23 7.45 7.36
N ILE A 90 -7.18 8.31 6.98
CA ILE A 90 -7.00 9.74 6.67
C ILE A 90 -7.89 10.54 7.61
#